data_AF-A0A929TGA2-F1
#
_entry.id   AF-A0A929TGA2-F1
#
_cell.length_a   1.000
_cell.length_b   1.000
_cell.length_c   1.000
_cell.angle_alpha   90.00
_cell.angle_beta   90.00
_cell.angle_gamma   90.00
#
_symmetry.space_group_name_H-M   'P 1'
#
loop_
_entity.id
_entity.type
_entity.pdbx_description
1 polymer ?
#
loop_
_entity_poly.entity_id
_entity_poly.type
_entity_poly.pdbx_seq_one_letter_code
_entity_poly.pdbx_strand_id
1 'polypeptide(L)'
;THIPTGIVVTCQNERSQFQNKDKAMQMLKAKLFMLKQEENAAKLAGIRGEVKDIAWGSQIRSYVLQPYTMVADYRSGEKSSNAQGVLDGDLDPFINAYLKWLATGGKPRGGAEEE
;
A
#
# COMPACT_ATOMS: atom_id res chain seq x y z
N THR A 1 24.02 15.12 -20.93
CA THR A 1 22.70 14.46 -21.00
C THR A 1 22.83 13.03 -20.56
N HIS A 2 21.93 12.57 -19.69
CA HIS A 2 21.83 11.15 -19.33
C HIS A 2 20.89 10.46 -20.33
N ILE A 3 21.46 9.76 -21.30
CA ILE A 3 20.74 9.16 -22.43
C ILE A 3 19.63 8.19 -21.97
N PRO A 4 19.86 7.30 -20.98
CA PRO A 4 18.84 6.32 -20.58
C PRO A 4 17.56 6.94 -19.99
N THR A 5 17.65 8.09 -19.31
CA THR A 5 16.49 8.73 -18.66
C THR A 5 16.09 10.05 -19.32
N GLY A 6 16.79 10.47 -20.38
CA GLY A 6 16.57 11.76 -21.04
C GLY A 6 16.92 13.01 -20.20
N ILE A 7 17.41 12.86 -18.96
CA ILE A 7 17.67 14.01 -18.07
C ILE A 7 18.85 14.83 -18.60
N VAL A 8 18.58 16.10 -18.89
CA VAL A 8 19.60 17.10 -19.25
C VAL A 8 19.91 17.96 -18.03
N VAL A 9 21.20 18.15 -17.76
CA VAL A 9 21.70 19.07 -16.74
C VAL A 9 22.76 19.94 -17.39
N THR A 10 22.63 21.26 -17.18
CA THR A 10 23.55 22.28 -17.66
C THR A 10 24.08 23.06 -16.45
N CYS A 11 25.38 23.38 -16.44
CA CYS A 11 25.99 24.20 -15.39
C CYS A 11 26.97 25.19 -16.05
N GLN A 12 26.85 26.47 -15.72
CA GLN A 12 27.72 27.56 -16.21
C GLN A 12 28.19 28.47 -15.06
N ASN A 13 28.20 27.96 -13.83
CA ASN A 13 28.33 28.79 -12.63
C ASN A 13 29.78 29.20 -12.34
N GLU A 14 30.76 28.38 -12.76
CA GLU A 14 32.18 28.60 -12.48
C GLU A 14 32.95 28.97 -13.74
N ARG A 15 34.10 29.60 -13.55
CA ARG A 15 35.05 29.90 -14.64
C ARG A 15 35.75 28.64 -15.17
N SER A 16 35.90 27.61 -14.33
CA SER A 16 36.58 26.36 -14.69
C SER A 16 35.62 25.32 -15.26
N GLN A 17 35.98 24.74 -16.41
CA GLN A 17 35.22 23.65 -17.04
C GLN A 17 35.13 22.41 -16.14
N PHE A 18 36.22 22.06 -15.42
CA PHE A 18 36.24 20.91 -14.54
C PHE A 18 35.27 21.07 -13.36
N GLN A 19 35.23 22.26 -12.75
CA GLN A 19 34.31 22.55 -11.66
C GLN A 19 32.85 22.56 -12.13
N ASN A 20 32.57 23.11 -13.32
CA ASN A 20 31.24 23.03 -13.93
C ASN A 20 30.82 21.58 -14.20
N LYS A 21 31.75 20.73 -14.65
CA LYS A 21 31.50 19.29 -14.87
C LYS A 21 31.17 18.59 -13.56
N ASP A 22 31.93 18.81 -12.49
CA ASP A 22 31.69 18.16 -11.20
C ASP A 22 30.35 18.61 -10.58
N LYS A 23 30.03 19.90 -10.64
CA LYS A 23 28.73 20.43 -10.21
C LYS A 23 27.58 19.86 -11.03
N ALA A 24 27.72 19.78 -12.36
CA ALA A 24 26.73 19.16 -13.23
C ALA A 24 26.52 17.67 -12.89
N MET A 25 27.58 16.94 -12.56
CA MET A 25 27.49 15.54 -12.14
C MET A 25 26.80 15.37 -10.79
N GLN A 26 27.05 16.26 -9.82
CA GLN A 26 26.35 16.26 -8.53
C GLN A 26 24.84 16.50 -8.72
N MET A 27 24.48 17.51 -9.51
CA MET A 27 23.08 17.82 -9.84
C MET A 27 22.40 16.67 -10.60
N LEU A 28 23.11 16.04 -11.54
CA LEU A 28 22.58 14.89 -12.28
C LEU A 28 22.32 13.70 -11.35
N LYS A 29 23.24 13.40 -10.43
CA LYS A 29 23.06 12.33 -9.43
C LYS A 29 21.85 12.60 -8.54
N ALA A 30 21.68 13.83 -8.06
CA ALA A 30 20.53 14.22 -7.24
C ALA A 30 19.20 14.02 -7.99
N LYS A 31 19.12 14.47 -9.27
CA LYS A 31 17.93 14.27 -10.10
C LYS A 31 17.62 12.80 -10.36
N LEU A 32 18.63 11.98 -10.66
CA LEU A 32 18.46 10.54 -10.87
C LEU A 32 18.00 9.83 -9.60
N PHE A 33 18.50 10.26 -8.45
CA PHE A 33 18.08 9.72 -7.16
C PHE A 33 16.61 10.05 -6.86
N MET A 34 16.17 11.29 -7.11
CA MET A 34 14.77 11.68 -6.97
C MET A 34 13.86 10.87 -7.89
N LEU A 35 14.23 10.71 -9.16
CA LEU A 35 13.47 9.86 -10.10
C LEU A 35 13.30 8.44 -9.56
N LYS A 36 14.37 7.84 -9.04
CA LYS A 36 14.31 6.48 -8.48
C LYS A 36 13.49 6.40 -7.20
N GLN A 37 13.49 7.45 -6.37
CA GLN A 37 12.58 7.52 -5.22
C GLN A 37 11.12 7.59 -5.66
N GLU A 38 10.80 8.43 -6.64
CA GLU A 38 9.44 8.54 -7.20
C GLU A 38 8.97 7.21 -7.81
N GLU A 39 9.82 6.53 -8.58
CA GLU A 39 9.53 5.20 -9.12
C GLU A 39 9.27 4.17 -8.00
N ASN A 40 10.08 4.18 -6.94
CA ASN A 40 9.90 3.28 -5.81
C ASN A 40 8.62 3.60 -5.04
N ALA A 41 8.31 4.88 -4.84
CA ALA A 41 7.08 5.33 -4.19
C ALA A 41 5.84 4.94 -5.01
N ALA A 42 5.89 5.09 -6.34
CA ALA A 42 4.83 4.67 -7.25
C ALA A 42 4.63 3.15 -7.24
N LYS A 43 5.72 2.36 -7.24
CA LYS A 43 5.64 0.89 -7.09
C LYS A 43 5.03 0.49 -5.75
N LEU A 44 5.43 1.16 -4.66
CA LEU A 44 4.89 0.90 -3.33
C LEU A 44 3.41 1.28 -3.24
N ALA A 45 3.01 2.40 -3.86
CA ALA A 45 1.61 2.81 -3.95
C ALA A 45 0.78 1.78 -4.74
N GLY A 46 1.31 1.26 -5.84
CA GLY A 46 0.67 0.18 -6.61
C GLY A 46 0.46 -1.09 -5.78
N ILE A 47 1.45 -1.49 -4.96
CA ILE A 47 1.34 -2.64 -4.05
C ILE A 47 0.32 -2.38 -2.94
N ARG A 48 0.31 -1.17 -2.37
CA ARG A 48 -0.63 -0.77 -1.32
C ARG A 48 -2.08 -0.83 -1.80
N GLY A 49 -2.31 -0.65 -3.09
CA GLY A 49 -3.64 -0.62 -3.71
C GLY A 49 -4.41 0.65 -3.36
N GLU A 50 -5.71 0.66 -3.63
CA GLU A 50 -6.59 1.76 -3.28
C GLU A 50 -6.71 1.89 -1.76
N VAL A 51 -6.16 2.97 -1.21
CA VAL A 51 -6.34 3.31 0.19
C VAL A 51 -7.75 3.85 0.36
N LYS A 52 -8.64 3.06 0.95
CA LYS A 52 -9.96 3.53 1.35
C LYS A 52 -9.85 4.50 2.52
N ASP A 53 -10.71 5.51 2.52
CA ASP A 53 -10.81 6.46 3.62
C ASP A 53 -11.12 5.76 4.94
N ILE A 54 -10.61 6.29 6.06
CA ILE A 54 -10.94 5.81 7.42
C ILE A 54 -12.28 6.41 7.85
N ALA A 55 -13.32 6.15 7.05
CA ALA A 55 -14.69 6.57 7.29
C ALA A 55 -15.51 5.40 7.84
N TRP A 56 -16.62 5.71 8.51
CA TRP A 56 -17.59 4.70 8.90
C TRP A 56 -18.09 3.93 7.66
N GLY A 57 -18.00 2.60 7.70
CA GLY A 57 -18.36 1.72 6.61
C GLY A 57 -17.17 1.21 5.77
N SER A 58 -15.96 1.73 5.96
CA SER A 58 -14.76 1.24 5.26
C SER A 58 -14.03 0.09 5.99
N GLN A 59 -14.49 -0.28 7.18
CA GLN A 59 -13.91 -1.36 7.97
C GLN A 59 -14.07 -2.74 7.30
N ILE A 60 -13.01 -3.52 7.27
CA ILE A 60 -13.02 -4.89 6.73
C ILE A 60 -13.50 -5.93 7.74
N ARG A 61 -13.33 -5.65 9.04
CA ARG A 61 -13.60 -6.60 10.12
C ARG A 61 -14.06 -5.86 11.35
N SER A 62 -15.11 -6.35 11.99
CA SER A 62 -15.59 -5.85 13.28
C SER A 62 -15.09 -6.76 14.40
N TYR A 63 -14.64 -6.15 15.49
CA TYR A 63 -14.27 -6.80 16.74
C TYR A 63 -15.19 -6.25 17.83
N VAL A 64 -16.16 -7.05 18.25
CA VAL A 64 -17.04 -6.75 19.39
C VAL A 64 -16.51 -7.53 20.59
N LEU A 65 -16.16 -6.82 21.66
CA LEU A 65 -15.62 -7.43 22.89
C LEU A 65 -16.65 -7.46 24.02
N GLN A 66 -17.64 -6.58 24.00
CA GLN A 66 -18.72 -6.50 24.98
C GLN A 66 -20.01 -6.00 24.30
N PRO A 67 -21.20 -6.48 24.71
CA PRO A 67 -21.49 -7.41 25.82
C PRO A 67 -21.26 -8.89 25.45
N TYR A 68 -21.01 -9.19 24.19
CA TYR A 68 -20.61 -10.51 23.70
C TYR A 68 -19.29 -10.40 22.92
N THR A 69 -18.55 -11.49 22.84
CA THR A 69 -17.32 -11.56 22.04
C THR A 69 -17.63 -12.10 20.65
N MET A 70 -17.39 -11.29 19.62
CA MET A 70 -17.53 -11.71 18.23
C MET A 70 -16.58 -10.95 17.33
N VAL A 71 -15.92 -11.68 16.42
CA VAL A 71 -15.12 -11.13 15.34
C VAL A 71 -15.77 -11.54 14.02
N ALA A 72 -16.06 -10.57 13.15
CA ALA A 72 -16.70 -10.82 11.86
C ALA A 72 -15.96 -10.10 10.74
N ASP A 73 -15.47 -10.84 9.72
CA ASP A 73 -14.87 -10.27 8.50
C ASP A 73 -15.97 -10.05 7.45
N TYR A 74 -16.24 -8.80 7.10
CA TYR A 74 -17.31 -8.43 6.18
C TYR A 74 -17.02 -8.76 4.72
N ARG A 75 -15.75 -9.05 4.37
CA ARG A 75 -15.38 -9.41 2.99
C ARG A 75 -15.68 -10.88 2.72
N SER A 76 -15.14 -11.75 3.58
CA SER A 76 -15.25 -13.21 3.43
C SER A 76 -16.50 -13.80 4.09
N GLY A 77 -17.12 -13.09 5.04
CA GLY A 77 -18.23 -13.57 5.85
C GLY A 77 -17.82 -14.47 7.02
N GLU A 78 -16.52 -14.69 7.22
CA GLU A 78 -15.99 -15.55 8.29
C GLU A 78 -16.20 -14.91 9.67
N LYS A 79 -16.61 -15.71 10.66
CA LYS A 79 -16.92 -15.24 12.02
C LYS A 79 -16.25 -16.14 13.07
N SER A 80 -15.78 -15.53 14.16
CA SER A 80 -15.26 -16.24 15.33
C SER A 80 -15.87 -15.68 16.61
N SER A 81 -16.23 -16.57 17.54
CA SER A 81 -16.69 -16.21 18.89
C SER A 81 -15.53 -16.00 19.87
N ASN A 82 -14.34 -16.54 19.57
CA ASN A 82 -13.15 -16.43 20.40
C ASN A 82 -12.36 -15.15 20.08
N ALA A 83 -12.87 -13.99 20.50
CA ALA A 83 -12.21 -12.71 20.21
C ALA A 83 -10.80 -12.61 20.82
N GLN A 84 -10.58 -13.19 21.99
CA GLN A 84 -9.28 -13.16 22.67
C GLN A 84 -8.21 -13.89 21.86
N GLY A 85 -8.48 -15.13 21.41
CA GLY A 85 -7.55 -15.88 20.57
C GLY A 85 -7.20 -15.17 19.26
N VAL A 86 -8.17 -14.48 18.65
CA VAL A 86 -7.94 -13.72 17.42
C VAL A 86 -7.01 -12.51 17.68
N LEU A 87 -7.17 -11.83 18.82
CA LEU A 87 -6.28 -10.74 19.22
C LEU A 87 -4.88 -11.27 19.60
N ASP A 88 -4.79 -12.50 20.10
CA ASP A 88 -3.54 -13.19 20.43
C ASP A 88 -2.85 -13.83 19.22
N GLY A 89 -3.43 -13.72 18.02
CA GLY A 89 -2.79 -14.07 16.75
C GLY A 89 -3.42 -15.22 15.97
N ASP A 90 -4.54 -15.79 16.43
CA ASP A 90 -5.32 -16.80 15.69
C ASP A 90 -6.06 -16.19 14.48
N LEU A 91 -5.28 -15.76 13.48
CA LEU A 91 -5.76 -15.08 12.27
C LEU A 91 -5.84 -16.01 11.05
N ASP A 92 -5.27 -17.22 11.15
CA ASP A 92 -5.22 -18.19 10.06
C ASP A 92 -6.59 -18.51 9.45
N PRO A 93 -7.68 -18.67 10.24
CA PRO A 93 -9.02 -18.90 9.67
C PRO A 93 -9.45 -17.76 8.75
N PHE A 94 -9.22 -16.51 9.17
CA PHE A 94 -9.60 -15.33 8.39
C PHE A 94 -8.72 -15.11 7.15
N ILE A 95 -7.43 -15.37 7.25
CA ILE A 95 -6.50 -15.27 6.12
C ILE A 95 -6.90 -16.27 5.04
N ASN A 96 -7.10 -17.53 5.42
CA ASN A 96 -7.52 -18.58 4.50
C ASN A 96 -8.90 -18.28 3.88
N ALA A 97 -9.85 -17.79 4.67
CA ALA A 97 -11.17 -17.38 4.17
C ALA A 97 -11.05 -16.24 3.15
N TYR A 98 -10.19 -15.25 3.40
CA TYR A 98 -9.95 -14.12 2.49
C TYR A 98 -9.30 -14.57 1.17
N LEU A 99 -8.28 -15.43 1.22
CA LEU A 99 -7.63 -15.95 0.02
C LEU A 99 -8.60 -16.78 -0.85
N LYS A 100 -9.45 -17.60 -0.22
CA LYS A 100 -10.52 -18.33 -0.92
C LYS A 100 -11.55 -17.37 -1.54
N TRP A 101 -11.93 -16.32 -0.82
CA TRP A 101 -12.84 -15.29 -1.31
C TRP A 101 -12.27 -14.54 -2.53
N LEU A 102 -10.99 -14.16 -2.49
CA LEU A 102 -10.28 -13.57 -3.63
C LEU A 102 -10.25 -14.52 -4.84
N ALA A 103 -9.90 -15.78 -4.62
CA ALA A 103 -9.83 -16.79 -5.69
C ALA A 103 -11.19 -17.07 -6.35
N THR A 104 -12.29 -16.84 -5.65
CA THR A 104 -13.67 -17.06 -6.14
C THR A 104 -14.31 -15.80 -6.74
N GLY A 105 -13.52 -14.76 -7.01
CA GLY A 105 -13.97 -13.54 -7.70
C GLY A 105 -14.56 -12.48 -6.78
N GLY A 106 -14.30 -12.55 -5.47
CA GLY A 106 -14.54 -11.42 -4.57
C GLY A 106 -16.01 -11.07 -4.33
N LYS A 107 -16.94 -11.99 -4.59
CA LYS A 107 -18.36 -11.74 -4.30
C LYS A 107 -18.59 -11.72 -2.79
N PRO A 108 -19.17 -10.65 -2.22
CA PRO A 108 -19.45 -10.60 -0.78
C PRO A 108 -20.37 -11.76 -0.40
N ARG A 109 -19.96 -12.57 0.59
CA ARG A 109 -20.76 -13.72 1.07
C ARG A 109 -21.77 -13.37 2.17
N GLY A 110 -22.08 -12.09 2.31
CA GLY A 110 -23.01 -11.59 3.31
C GLY A 110 -23.24 -10.11 3.14
N GLY A 111 -23.92 -9.75 2.05
CA GLY A 111 -24.77 -8.56 2.06
C GLY A 111 -26.08 -8.97 2.70
N ALA A 112 -26.54 -8.20 3.70
CA ALA A 112 -27.93 -8.21 4.09
C ALA A 112 -28.79 -8.09 2.83
N GLU A 113 -29.89 -8.84 2.80
CA GLU A 113 -31.00 -8.53 1.89
C GLU A 113 -31.30 -7.02 2.06
N GLU A 114 -31.17 -6.27 0.97
CA GLU A 114 -31.66 -4.90 0.90
C GLU A 114 -33.19 -4.95 0.98
N GLU A 115 -33.75 -4.53 2.12
CA GLU A 115 -35.05 -3.85 2.19
C GLU A 115 -34.84 -2.34 2.08
#